data_AF-A0A2Z3KI36-F1
#
_entry.id   AF-A0A2Z3KI36-F1
#
_cell.length_a   1.000
_cell.length_b   1.000
_cell.length_c   1.000
_cell.angle_alpha   90.00
_cell.angle_beta   90.00
_cell.angle_gamma   90.00
#
_symmetry.space_group_name_H-M   'P 1'
#
loop_
_entity.id
_entity.type
_entity.pdbx_description
1 polymer ?
#
loop_
_entity_poly.entity_id
_entity_poly.type
_entity_poly.pdbx_seq_one_letter_code
_entity_poly.pdbx_strand_id
1 'polypeptide(L)'
;MSFATVKNNYKNERLKERETLLNYLLPFTKNKAHFLYGYTFINGTNAGKGVTDYTNNSTITEYDLSNWIWLTLKRSTSTSHEDITVYFQSSNYDPRTDNWLALFDRLSFSFQEDKGKKTNKVMIKTDIDLPFDTAKLKKLLDIMAKEFEEFYK
;
A
#
# COMPACT_ATOMS: atom_id res chain seq x y z
N MET A 1 -14.79 22.80 -13.33
CA MET A 1 -14.95 21.53 -12.59
C MET A 1 -14.86 21.84 -11.10
N SER A 2 -15.75 21.32 -10.26
CA SER A 2 -15.70 21.60 -8.81
C SER A 2 -14.55 20.83 -8.15
N PHE A 3 -14.08 21.31 -6.99
CA PHE A 3 -13.09 20.59 -6.19
C PHE A 3 -13.54 19.17 -5.85
N ALA A 4 -14.81 19.00 -5.48
CA ALA A 4 -15.40 17.69 -5.20
C ALA A 4 -15.33 16.75 -6.42
N THR A 5 -15.61 17.27 -7.62
CA THR A 5 -15.49 16.50 -8.85
C THR A 5 -14.04 16.08 -9.13
N VAL A 6 -13.06 16.98 -8.94
CA VAL A 6 -11.63 16.65 -9.09
C VAL A 6 -11.21 15.60 -8.07
N LYS A 7 -11.63 15.74 -6.80
CA LYS A 7 -11.34 14.80 -5.71
C LYS A 7 -11.86 13.39 -6.03
N ASN A 8 -13.08 13.30 -6.57
CA ASN A 8 -13.69 12.04 -6.97
C ASN A 8 -13.01 11.42 -8.20
N ASN A 9 -12.64 12.24 -9.19
CA ASN A 9 -11.91 11.75 -10.36
C ASN A 9 -10.55 11.16 -9.96
N TYR A 10 -9.80 11.86 -9.10
CA TYR A 10 -8.54 11.37 -8.55
C TYR A 10 -8.72 10.00 -7.84
N LYS A 11 -9.75 9.89 -6.99
CA LYS A 11 -10.07 8.64 -6.29
C LYS A 11 -10.37 7.50 -7.26
N ASN A 12 -11.16 7.76 -8.29
CA ASN A 12 -11.53 6.76 -9.28
C ASN A 12 -10.31 6.27 -10.06
N GLU A 13 -9.41 7.17 -10.49
CA GLU A 13 -8.16 6.79 -11.14
C GLU A 13 -7.28 5.94 -10.20
N ARG A 14 -7.17 6.30 -8.91
CA ARG A 14 -6.41 5.50 -7.94
C ARG A 14 -7.00 4.11 -7.70
N LEU A 15 -8.32 3.97 -7.74
CA LEU A 15 -8.98 2.67 -7.64
C LEU A 15 -8.70 1.78 -8.86
N LYS A 16 -8.63 2.36 -10.06
CA LYS A 16 -8.21 1.63 -11.27
C LYS A 16 -6.76 1.15 -11.16
N GLU A 17 -5.85 2.02 -10.74
CA GLU A 17 -4.44 1.63 -10.52
C GLU A 17 -4.30 0.51 -9.47
N ARG A 18 -5.12 0.55 -8.41
CA ARG A 18 -5.19 -0.52 -7.40
C ARG A 18 -5.67 -1.84 -8.00
N GLU A 19 -6.69 -1.81 -8.84
CA GLU A 19 -7.21 -2.99 -9.52
C GLU A 19 -6.18 -3.57 -10.50
N THR A 20 -5.49 -2.71 -11.26
CA THR A 20 -4.35 -3.08 -12.12
C THR A 20 -3.29 -3.85 -11.34
N LEU A 21 -2.87 -3.32 -10.18
CA LEU A 21 -1.88 -3.98 -9.35
C LEU A 21 -2.39 -5.31 -8.76
N LEU A 22 -3.64 -5.35 -8.28
CA LEU A 22 -4.24 -6.57 -7.76
C LEU A 22 -4.23 -7.68 -8.82
N ASN A 23 -4.69 -7.38 -10.02
CA ASN A 23 -4.75 -8.33 -11.13
C ASN A 23 -3.35 -8.79 -11.55
N TYR A 24 -2.37 -7.89 -11.53
CA TYR A 24 -0.97 -8.23 -11.80
C TYR A 24 -0.37 -9.17 -10.74
N LEU A 25 -0.65 -8.94 -9.46
CA LEU A 25 -0.08 -9.73 -8.35
C LEU A 25 -0.79 -11.08 -8.13
N LEU A 26 -2.06 -11.20 -8.51
CA LEU A 26 -2.89 -12.38 -8.23
C LEU A 26 -2.32 -13.71 -8.73
N PRO A 27 -1.72 -13.84 -9.93
CA PRO A 27 -1.12 -15.09 -10.37
C PRO A 27 0.04 -15.54 -9.48
N PHE A 28 0.82 -14.59 -8.95
CA PHE A 28 1.98 -14.86 -8.12
C PHE A 28 1.63 -15.42 -6.75
N THR A 29 0.43 -15.13 -6.22
CA THR A 29 0.00 -15.69 -4.92
C THR A 29 -0.33 -17.18 -4.99
N LYS A 30 -0.54 -17.71 -6.21
CA LYS A 30 -0.84 -19.12 -6.48
C LYS A 30 0.39 -19.92 -6.91
N ASN A 31 1.50 -19.26 -7.20
CA ASN A 31 2.73 -19.90 -7.65
C ASN A 31 3.59 -20.31 -6.45
N LYS A 32 3.72 -21.62 -6.18
CA LYS A 32 4.51 -22.19 -5.07
C LYS A 32 5.98 -21.76 -5.04
N ALA A 33 6.56 -21.40 -6.18
CA ALA A 33 7.95 -20.97 -6.27
C ALA A 33 8.14 -19.46 -6.00
N HIS A 34 7.06 -18.71 -5.78
CA HIS A 34 7.09 -17.26 -5.64
C HIS A 34 6.91 -16.83 -4.18
N PHE A 35 7.58 -15.76 -3.73
CA PHE A 35 7.54 -15.30 -2.33
C PHE A 35 6.13 -14.91 -1.85
N LEU A 36 5.29 -14.44 -2.78
CA LEU A 36 3.87 -14.14 -2.53
C LEU A 36 2.98 -15.39 -2.38
N TYR A 37 3.50 -16.60 -2.50
CA TYR A 37 2.71 -17.81 -2.35
C TYR A 37 1.97 -17.86 -1.01
N GLY A 38 0.67 -18.17 -1.07
CA GLY A 38 -0.19 -18.27 0.11
C GLY A 38 -0.66 -16.94 0.67
N TYR A 39 -0.29 -15.81 0.07
CA TYR A 39 -0.88 -14.52 0.40
C TYR A 39 -2.28 -14.38 -0.20
N THR A 40 -3.15 -13.67 0.51
CA THR A 40 -4.53 -13.37 0.10
C THR A 40 -4.77 -11.87 0.16
N PHE A 41 -5.56 -11.32 -0.75
CA PHE A 41 -5.90 -9.91 -0.71
C PHE A 41 -6.95 -9.64 0.36
N ILE A 42 -6.74 -8.61 1.18
CA ILE A 42 -7.76 -8.14 2.12
C ILE A 42 -8.86 -7.45 1.30
N ASN A 43 -10.08 -7.98 1.39
CA ASN A 43 -11.27 -7.48 0.70
C ASN A 43 -12.35 -7.12 1.74
N GLY A 44 -13.17 -6.11 1.43
CA GLY A 44 -14.25 -5.64 2.30
C GLY A 44 -14.55 -4.15 2.11
N THR A 45 -15.66 -3.67 2.68
CA THR A 45 -16.15 -2.29 2.49
C THR A 45 -15.14 -1.22 2.93
N ASN A 46 -14.29 -1.55 3.90
CA ASN A 46 -13.23 -0.68 4.45
C ASN A 46 -11.81 -1.15 4.08
N ALA A 47 -11.68 -2.16 3.22
CA ALA A 47 -10.38 -2.65 2.79
C ALA A 47 -9.82 -1.77 1.66
N GLY A 48 -8.61 -1.26 1.84
CA GLY A 48 -7.89 -0.56 0.78
C GLY A 48 -8.31 0.89 0.55
N LYS A 49 -9.06 1.50 1.47
CA LYS A 49 -9.36 2.94 1.44
C LYS A 49 -9.56 3.51 2.85
N GLY A 50 -9.24 4.79 3.04
CA GLY A 50 -9.41 5.47 4.32
C GLY A 50 -10.88 5.64 4.70
N VAL A 51 -11.12 5.81 5.99
CA VAL A 51 -12.46 6.06 6.54
C VAL A 51 -12.90 7.50 6.27
N THR A 52 -14.21 7.73 6.19
CA THR A 52 -14.78 9.04 5.86
C THR A 52 -14.91 9.98 7.07
N ASP A 53 -14.79 9.43 8.27
CA ASP A 53 -15.02 10.04 9.58
C ASP A 53 -13.74 10.03 10.45
N TYR A 54 -12.57 10.20 9.84
CA TYR A 54 -11.30 10.12 10.54
C TYR A 54 -11.10 11.32 11.49
N THR A 55 -10.80 11.06 12.77
CA THR A 55 -10.64 12.11 13.79
C THR A 55 -9.26 12.14 14.46
N ASN A 56 -8.31 11.30 14.03
CA ASN A 56 -7.02 11.10 14.70
C ASN A 56 -7.14 11.04 16.23
N ASN A 57 -7.90 10.06 16.75
CA ASN A 57 -8.20 9.95 18.19
C ASN A 57 -8.81 11.23 18.79
N SER A 58 -9.74 11.85 18.06
CA SER A 58 -10.42 13.10 18.46
C SER A 58 -9.51 14.32 18.65
N THR A 59 -8.27 14.28 18.14
CA THR A 59 -7.38 15.46 18.14
C THR A 59 -7.71 16.43 17.02
N ILE A 60 -8.44 15.97 15.99
CA ILE A 60 -8.96 16.79 14.90
C ILE A 60 -10.45 16.51 14.68
N THR A 61 -11.14 17.44 14.01
CA THR A 61 -12.49 17.21 13.50
C THR A 61 -12.49 16.13 12.43
N GLU A 62 -13.65 15.50 12.22
CA GLU A 62 -13.84 14.47 11.19
C GLU A 62 -13.32 14.91 9.81
N TYR A 63 -12.58 14.02 9.16
CA TYR A 63 -12.00 14.24 7.86
C TYR A 63 -12.17 13.03 6.95
N ASP A 64 -12.53 13.29 5.69
CA ASP A 64 -12.74 12.24 4.69
C ASP A 64 -11.42 11.79 4.06
N LEU A 65 -10.92 10.64 4.53
CA LEU A 65 -9.75 9.95 4.00
C LEU A 65 -10.09 8.90 2.93
N SER A 66 -11.29 8.90 2.36
CA SER A 66 -11.67 7.89 1.35
C SER A 66 -10.86 7.96 0.05
N ASN A 67 -10.04 9.00 -0.10
CA ASN A 67 -9.05 9.15 -1.16
C ASN A 67 -7.71 8.49 -0.85
N TRP A 68 -7.42 8.15 0.40
CA TRP A 68 -6.21 7.41 0.77
C TRP A 68 -6.40 5.95 0.41
N ILE A 69 -5.68 5.44 -0.60
CA ILE A 69 -5.92 4.12 -1.20
C ILE A 69 -4.71 3.20 -0.96
N TRP A 70 -4.98 1.94 -0.65
CA TRP A 70 -3.95 0.92 -0.50
C TRP A 70 -4.40 -0.47 -0.95
N LEU A 71 -3.43 -1.36 -1.16
CA LEU A 71 -3.64 -2.77 -1.42
C LEU A 71 -2.87 -3.58 -0.39
N THR A 72 -3.56 -4.42 0.37
CA THR A 72 -2.92 -5.29 1.37
C THR A 72 -3.03 -6.75 0.94
N LEU A 73 -1.90 -7.43 0.92
CA LEU A 73 -1.77 -8.87 0.84
C LEU A 73 -1.45 -9.39 2.24
N LYS A 74 -2.21 -10.38 2.69
CA LYS A 74 -2.17 -10.98 4.02
C LYS A 74 -1.85 -12.46 3.92
N ARG A 75 -0.88 -12.91 4.71
CA ARG A 75 -0.63 -14.33 4.99
C ARG A 75 -0.69 -14.54 6.50
N SER A 76 -1.38 -15.58 6.93
CA SER A 76 -1.46 -15.93 8.35
C SER A 76 -1.03 -17.38 8.54
N THR A 77 -0.24 -17.60 9.57
CA THR A 77 0.09 -18.93 10.09
C THR A 77 -0.62 -19.13 11.44
N SER A 78 -0.41 -20.27 12.09
CA SER A 78 -0.95 -20.52 13.43
C SER A 78 -0.37 -19.60 14.51
N THR A 79 0.80 -18.97 14.26
CA THR A 79 1.55 -18.22 15.28
C THR A 79 1.97 -16.83 14.83
N SER A 80 1.79 -16.47 13.56
CA SER A 80 2.17 -15.17 13.01
C SER A 80 1.22 -14.68 11.93
N HIS A 81 1.25 -13.38 11.71
CA HIS A 81 0.56 -12.74 10.61
C HIS A 81 1.49 -11.78 9.89
N GLU A 82 1.53 -11.91 8.56
CA GLU A 82 2.35 -11.12 7.66
C GLU A 82 1.44 -10.30 6.73
N ASP A 83 1.73 -9.01 6.64
CA ASP A 83 1.05 -8.07 5.75
C ASP A 83 2.07 -7.40 4.83
N ILE A 84 1.73 -7.37 3.55
CA ILE A 84 2.38 -6.55 2.54
C ILE A 84 1.35 -5.50 2.11
N THR A 85 1.60 -4.23 2.44
CA THR A 85 0.68 -3.14 2.06
C THR A 85 1.34 -2.19 1.10
N VAL A 86 0.78 -2.04 -0.11
CA VAL A 86 1.17 -1.04 -1.09
C VAL A 86 0.26 0.17 -0.96
N TYR A 87 0.84 1.34 -0.73
CA TYR A 87 0.16 2.62 -0.60
C TYR A 87 0.25 3.40 -1.92
N PHE A 88 -0.88 3.95 -2.36
CA PHE A 88 -0.99 4.71 -3.61
C PHE A 88 -0.74 6.22 -3.44
N GLN A 89 -0.25 6.59 -2.26
CA GLN A 89 0.26 7.88 -1.87
C GLN A 89 1.38 7.65 -0.86
N SER A 90 2.47 8.41 -0.97
CA SER A 90 3.59 8.33 -0.03
C SER A 90 3.78 9.64 0.70
N SER A 91 3.88 9.57 2.03
CA SER A 91 4.45 10.67 2.81
C SER A 91 5.97 10.57 2.80
N ASN A 92 6.64 11.71 2.72
CA ASN A 92 8.09 11.77 2.77
C ASN A 92 8.55 12.98 3.57
N TYR A 93 9.34 12.75 4.61
CA TYR A 93 10.08 13.81 5.29
C TYR A 93 11.40 14.08 4.54
N ASP A 94 11.65 15.33 4.14
CA ASP A 94 12.94 15.76 3.58
C ASP A 94 13.77 16.43 4.69
N PRO A 95 14.82 15.76 5.22
CA PRO A 95 15.64 16.31 6.30
C PRO A 95 16.47 17.52 5.88
N ARG A 96 16.65 17.78 4.58
CA ARG A 96 17.42 18.93 4.10
C ARG A 96 16.64 20.22 4.24
N THR A 97 15.32 20.14 4.11
CA THR A 97 14.41 21.29 4.15
C THR A 97 13.49 21.28 5.38
N ASP A 98 13.58 20.25 6.21
CA ASP A 98 12.70 20.01 7.36
C ASP A 98 11.20 20.03 7.01
N ASN A 99 10.85 19.49 5.84
CA ASN A 99 9.47 19.54 5.31
C ASN A 99 8.86 18.16 5.16
N TRP A 100 7.55 18.07 5.43
CA TRP A 100 6.72 16.93 5.08
C TRP A 100 6.14 17.09 3.68
N LEU A 101 6.40 16.11 2.82
CA LEU A 101 5.96 16.05 1.44
C LEU A 101 4.86 14.99 1.30
N ALA A 102 3.80 15.35 0.59
CA ALA A 102 2.79 14.42 0.11
C ALA A 102 3.07 14.11 -1.36
N LEU A 103 3.62 12.94 -1.63
CA LEU A 103 3.90 12.47 -2.99
C LEU A 103 2.66 11.72 -3.47
N PHE A 104 1.78 12.44 -4.16
CA PHE A 104 0.44 11.97 -4.52
C PHE A 104 0.46 10.81 -5.51
N ASP A 105 1.46 10.74 -6.37
CA ASP A 105 1.64 9.76 -7.45
C ASP A 105 2.66 8.68 -7.15
N ARG A 106 3.49 8.88 -6.13
CA ARG A 106 4.53 7.92 -5.75
C ARG A 106 3.99 6.81 -4.89
N LEU A 107 4.51 5.61 -5.15
CA LEU A 107 4.21 4.42 -4.39
C LEU A 107 5.21 4.22 -3.25
N SER A 108 4.69 3.69 -2.16
CA SER A 108 5.47 3.11 -1.08
C SER A 108 4.80 1.81 -0.66
N PHE A 109 5.55 0.89 -0.11
CA PHE A 109 4.96 -0.31 0.47
C PHE A 109 5.59 -0.61 1.83
N SER A 110 4.93 -1.45 2.62
CA SER A 110 5.46 -1.90 3.89
C SER A 110 5.33 -3.40 4.03
N PHE A 111 6.34 -3.99 4.65
CA PHE A 111 6.23 -5.31 5.27
C PHE A 111 5.91 -5.14 6.74
N GLN A 112 4.96 -5.92 7.22
CA GLN A 112 4.64 -6.03 8.62
C GLN A 112 4.56 -7.51 8.99
N GLU A 113 5.25 -7.89 10.05
CA GLU A 113 5.14 -9.21 10.66
C GLU A 113 4.75 -9.04 12.12
N ASP A 114 3.65 -9.68 12.51
CA ASP A 114 3.19 -9.76 13.89
C ASP A 114 3.42 -11.17 14.45
N LYS A 115 4.20 -11.25 15.53
CA LYS A 115 4.50 -12.45 16.32
C LYS A 115 3.97 -12.30 17.75
N GLY A 116 2.72 -11.87 17.89
CA GLY A 116 1.98 -11.78 19.14
C GLY A 116 2.40 -10.59 20.01
N LYS A 117 3.62 -10.62 20.56
CA LYS A 117 4.15 -9.52 21.41
C LYS A 117 5.10 -8.58 20.66
N LYS A 118 5.53 -8.96 19.46
CA LYS A 118 6.49 -8.21 18.66
C LYS A 118 5.91 -7.98 17.27
N THR A 119 5.80 -6.71 16.90
CA THR A 119 5.45 -6.30 15.54
C THR A 119 6.69 -5.69 14.91
N ASN A 120 7.18 -6.31 13.84
CA ASN A 120 8.21 -5.73 12.99
C ASN A 120 7.51 -5.06 11.81
N LYS A 121 7.82 -3.79 11.55
CA LYS A 121 7.30 -3.08 10.39
C LYS A 121 8.39 -2.25 9.74
N VAL A 122 8.54 -2.38 8.43
CA VAL A 122 9.42 -1.55 7.62
C VAL A 122 8.62 -0.91 6.50
N MET A 123 8.88 0.37 6.24
CA MET A 123 8.29 1.10 5.12
C MET A 123 9.38 1.35 4.08
N ILE A 124 9.13 0.89 2.86
CA ILE A 124 9.99 1.03 1.70
C ILE A 124 9.38 2.13 0.82
N LYS A 125 10.20 3.14 0.53
CA LYS A 125 9.87 4.19 -0.42
C LYS A 125 10.38 3.78 -1.79
N THR A 126 9.56 3.89 -2.81
CA THR A 126 9.96 3.57 -4.19
C THR A 126 10.11 4.85 -5.00
N ASP A 127 10.81 4.78 -6.12
CA ASP A 127 10.84 5.82 -7.14
C ASP A 127 9.76 5.61 -8.22
N ILE A 128 8.81 4.69 -7.97
CA ILE A 128 7.73 4.34 -8.91
C ILE A 128 6.57 5.32 -8.73
N ASP A 129 6.19 5.94 -9.83
CA ASP A 129 5.05 6.83 -9.94
C ASP A 129 3.92 6.21 -10.77
N LEU A 130 2.69 6.69 -10.53
CA LEU A 130 1.52 6.31 -11.30
C LEU A 130 1.37 7.20 -12.55
N PRO A 131 0.74 6.73 -13.64
CA PRO A 131 0.05 5.44 -13.77
C PRO A 131 1.00 4.25 -13.94
N PHE A 132 0.50 3.06 -13.65
CA PHE A 132 1.20 1.82 -13.91
C PHE A 132 1.27 1.51 -15.40
N ASP A 133 2.45 1.08 -15.83
CA ASP A 133 2.65 0.27 -17.02
C ASP A 133 3.26 -1.08 -16.61
N THR A 134 3.42 -1.99 -17.58
CA THR A 134 4.00 -3.32 -17.32
C THR A 134 5.42 -3.25 -16.75
N ALA A 135 6.22 -2.26 -17.16
CA ALA A 135 7.59 -2.12 -16.68
C ALA A 135 7.64 -1.70 -15.21
N LYS A 136 6.79 -0.74 -14.81
CA LYS A 136 6.64 -0.28 -13.43
C LYS A 136 6.08 -1.37 -12.53
N LEU A 137 5.09 -2.14 -13.00
CA LEU A 137 4.54 -3.29 -12.26
C LEU A 137 5.62 -4.33 -11.99
N LYS A 138 6.41 -4.67 -13.01
CA LYS A 138 7.55 -5.59 -12.85
C LYS A 138 8.60 -5.03 -11.90
N LYS A 139 8.97 -3.76 -12.06
CA LYS A 139 9.94 -3.08 -11.18
C LYS A 139 9.48 -3.11 -9.73
N LEU A 140 8.20 -2.85 -9.46
CA LEU A 140 7.63 -2.93 -8.11
C LEU A 140 7.79 -4.34 -7.54
N LEU A 141 7.44 -5.37 -8.31
CA LEU A 141 7.55 -6.77 -7.87
C LEU A 141 9.01 -7.17 -7.61
N ASP A 142 9.95 -6.75 -8.46
CA ASP A 142 11.38 -7.02 -8.29
C ASP A 142 11.92 -6.36 -6.99
N ILE A 143 11.53 -5.10 -6.72
CA ILE A 143 11.89 -4.41 -5.48
C ILE A 143 11.27 -5.14 -4.27
N MET A 144 10.00 -5.50 -4.34
CA MET A 144 9.33 -6.24 -3.27
C MET A 144 10.02 -7.57 -2.97
N ALA A 145 10.44 -8.33 -3.99
CA ALA A 145 11.15 -9.59 -3.80
C ALA A 145 12.48 -9.40 -3.08
N LYS A 146 13.28 -8.41 -3.50
CA LYS A 146 14.56 -8.08 -2.87
C LYS A 146 14.37 -7.66 -1.41
N GLU A 147 13.46 -6.74 -1.15
CA GLU A 147 13.22 -6.21 0.20
C GLU A 147 12.58 -7.27 1.12
N PHE A 148 11.81 -8.21 0.57
CA PHE A 148 11.30 -9.37 1.30
C PHE A 148 12.47 -10.24 1.80
N GLU A 149 13.43 -10.57 0.95
CA GLU A 149 14.62 -11.32 1.38
C GLU A 149 15.42 -10.59 2.45
N GLU A 150 15.51 -9.26 2.40
CA GLU A 150 16.20 -8.46 3.42
C GLU A 150 15.44 -8.42 4.76
N PHE A 151 14.11 -8.38 4.73
CA PHE A 151 13.27 -8.33 5.94
C PHE A 151 13.27 -9.64 6.74
N TYR A 152 13.45 -10.79 6.08
CA TYR A 152 13.43 -12.12 6.70
C TYR A 152 14.82 -12.73 6.96
N LYS A 153 15.90 -11.99 6.72
CA LYS A 153 17.25 -12.36 7.17
C LYS A 153 17.41 -12.17 8.68
#